data_AF-A0A961S040-F1
#
_entry.id   AF-A0A961S040-F1
#
_cell.length_a   1.000
_cell.length_b   1.000
_cell.length_c   1.000
_cell.angle_alpha   90.00
_cell.angle_beta   90.00
_cell.angle_gamma   90.00
#
_symmetry.space_group_name_H-M   'P 1'
#
loop_
_entity.id
_entity.type
_entity.pdbx_description
1 polymer ?
#
loop_
_entity_poly.entity_id
_entity_poly.type
_entity_poly.pdbx_seq_one_letter_code
_entity_poly.pdbx_strand_id
1 'polypeptide(L)'
;MEQEILSPESQPKSASQGFSSLAGLVAAFGATLLLFCLTGAAMVATVWAVSKLFGFPDLLLYGLLVISAIPVLWLTAWTAGRAWHVEKLLAAHRDIDSPEFKLGHYFRNG
;
A
#
# COMPACT_ATOMS: atom_id res chain seq x y z
N MET A 1 33.18 -35.06 -20.77
CA MET A 1 31.80 -35.12 -21.29
C MET A 1 31.10 -33.88 -20.78
N GLU A 2 30.77 -32.98 -21.69
CA GLU A 2 30.24 -31.66 -21.36
C GLU A 2 28.81 -31.83 -20.84
N GLN A 3 28.58 -31.37 -19.61
CA GLN A 3 27.27 -31.38 -18.99
C GLN A 3 26.45 -30.28 -19.64
N GLU A 4 25.59 -30.64 -20.61
CA GLU A 4 24.59 -29.73 -21.17
C GLU A 4 23.70 -29.22 -20.04
N ILE A 5 23.96 -27.99 -19.60
CA ILE A 5 23.06 -27.23 -18.77
C ILE A 5 21.83 -26.98 -19.64
N LEU A 6 20.77 -27.76 -19.39
CA LEU A 6 19.42 -27.55 -19.95
C LEU A 6 18.96 -26.14 -19.57
N SER A 7 19.31 -25.15 -20.39
CA SER A 7 18.72 -23.83 -20.34
C SER A 7 17.23 -23.99 -20.68
N PRO A 8 16.31 -23.56 -19.83
CA PRO A 8 14.88 -23.65 -20.14
C PRO A 8 14.59 -22.85 -21.43
N GLU A 9 14.08 -23.55 -22.47
CA GLU A 9 13.83 -23.03 -23.82
C GLU A 9 12.68 -22.00 -23.88
N SER A 10 11.95 -21.82 -22.79
CA SER A 10 10.89 -20.82 -22.71
C SER A 10 11.20 -19.82 -21.62
N GLN A 11 11.30 -18.54 -22.00
CA GLN A 11 11.05 -17.45 -21.06
C GLN A 11 9.73 -17.76 -20.32
N PRO A 12 9.67 -17.60 -18.99
CA PRO A 12 8.42 -17.80 -18.29
C PRO A 12 7.35 -16.98 -19.02
N LYS A 13 6.25 -17.64 -19.43
CA LYS A 13 5.11 -16.94 -20.03
C LYS A 13 4.81 -15.79 -19.10
N SER A 14 5.10 -14.55 -19.53
CA SER A 14 4.66 -13.35 -18.83
C SER A 14 3.18 -13.59 -18.60
N ALA A 15 2.81 -13.73 -17.32
CA ALA A 15 1.45 -14.01 -16.95
C ALA A 15 0.61 -12.92 -17.60
N SER A 16 -0.11 -13.26 -18.66
CA SER A 16 -1.00 -12.34 -19.36
C SER A 16 -1.88 -11.75 -18.27
N GLN A 17 -1.68 -10.47 -17.96
CA GLN A 17 -2.43 -9.82 -16.91
C GLN A 17 -3.91 -9.87 -17.30
N GLY A 18 -4.64 -10.81 -16.69
CA GLY A 18 -6.03 -11.09 -17.01
C GLY A 18 -7.02 -10.04 -16.50
N PHE A 19 -6.52 -8.91 -15.99
CA PHE A 19 -7.34 -7.80 -15.52
C PHE A 19 -7.14 -6.60 -16.42
N SER A 20 -8.25 -6.00 -16.87
CA SER A 20 -8.19 -4.70 -17.55
C SER A 20 -7.60 -3.66 -16.61
N SER A 21 -6.91 -2.64 -17.14
CA SER A 21 -6.31 -1.56 -16.35
C SER A 21 -7.33 -0.92 -15.40
N LEU A 22 -8.58 -0.80 -15.83
CA LEU A 22 -9.68 -0.27 -15.02
C LEU A 22 -10.04 -1.20 -13.85
N ALA A 23 -10.07 -2.52 -14.05
CA ALA A 23 -10.34 -3.46 -12.96
C ALA A 23 -9.16 -3.53 -11.97
N GLY A 24 -7.92 -3.38 -12.45
CA GLY A 24 -6.74 -3.19 -11.61
C GLY A 24 -6.83 -1.93 -10.74
N LEU A 25 -7.25 -0.81 -11.34
CA LEU A 25 -7.46 0.47 -10.64
C LEU A 25 -8.55 0.37 -9.57
N VAL A 26 -9.69 -0.22 -9.89
CA VAL A 26 -10.78 -0.43 -8.92
C VAL A 26 -10.33 -1.33 -7.76
N ALA A 27 -9.58 -2.39 -8.04
CA ALA A 27 -9.02 -3.25 -7.01
C ALA A 27 -8.02 -2.49 -6.11
N ALA A 28 -7.17 -1.64 -6.69
CA ALA A 28 -6.20 -0.84 -5.96
C ALA A 28 -6.86 0.23 -5.08
N PHE A 29 -7.90 0.91 -5.58
CA PHE A 29 -8.73 1.81 -4.78
C PHE A 29 -9.44 1.06 -3.64
N GLY A 30 -10.00 -0.11 -3.93
CA GLY A 30 -10.65 -0.95 -2.91
C GLY A 30 -9.68 -1.34 -1.80
N ALA A 31 -8.47 -1.80 -2.16
CA ALA A 31 -7.43 -2.14 -1.20
C ALA A 31 -6.98 -0.93 -0.37
N THR A 32 -6.82 0.23 -1.00
CA THR A 32 -6.43 1.48 -0.31
C THR A 32 -7.51 1.92 0.68
N LEU A 33 -8.78 1.85 0.30
CA LEU A 33 -9.91 2.21 1.17
C LEU A 33 -10.05 1.23 2.35
N LEU A 34 -9.89 -0.07 2.11
CA LEU A 34 -9.90 -1.08 3.16
C LEU A 34 -8.76 -0.85 4.16
N LEU A 35 -7.55 -0.54 3.68
CA LEU A 35 -6.41 -0.23 4.53
C LEU A 35 -6.69 1.03 5.38
N PHE A 36 -7.23 2.09 4.78
CA PHE A 36 -7.62 3.30 5.49
C PHE A 36 -8.63 3.00 6.61
N CYS A 37 -9.71 2.27 6.30
CA CYS A 37 -10.75 1.94 7.27
C CYS A 37 -10.22 1.05 8.41
N LEU A 38 -9.48 -0.01 8.10
CA LEU A 38 -8.96 -0.93 9.11
C LEU A 38 -7.92 -0.25 10.00
N THR A 39 -6.99 0.50 9.42
CA THR A 39 -5.95 1.20 10.18
C THR A 39 -6.55 2.33 11.00
N GLY A 40 -7.52 3.06 10.43
CA GLY A 40 -8.27 4.11 11.12
C GLY A 40 -9.04 3.56 12.33
N ALA A 41 -9.82 2.49 12.14
CA ALA A 41 -10.55 1.85 13.23
C ALA A 41 -9.62 1.32 14.33
N ALA A 42 -8.51 0.68 13.94
CA ALA A 42 -7.51 0.18 14.89
C ALA A 42 -6.87 1.32 15.70
N MET A 43 -6.51 2.43 15.06
CA MET A 43 -5.93 3.59 15.74
C MET A 43 -6.93 4.25 16.69
N VAL A 44 -8.18 4.46 16.27
CA VAL A 44 -9.23 5.02 17.13
C VAL A 44 -9.48 4.13 18.35
N ALA A 45 -9.59 2.81 18.14
CA ALA A 45 -9.75 1.86 19.23
C ALA A 45 -8.56 1.88 20.20
N THR A 46 -7.34 1.96 19.67
CA THR A 46 -6.11 2.02 20.48
C THR A 46 -6.06 3.32 21.31
N VAL A 47 -6.30 4.47 20.69
CA VAL A 47 -6.32 5.77 21.38
C VAL A 47 -7.39 5.77 22.47
N TRP A 48 -8.60 5.30 22.15
CA TRP A 48 -9.68 5.24 23.12
C TRP A 48 -9.33 4.33 24.31
N ALA A 49 -8.80 3.13 24.04
CA ALA A 49 -8.39 2.19 25.08
C ALA A 49 -7.30 2.77 25.99
N VAL A 50 -6.27 3.41 25.40
CA VAL A 50 -5.20 4.08 26.14
C VAL A 50 -5.76 5.22 26.99
N SER A 51 -6.60 6.09 26.41
CA SER A 51 -7.20 7.21 27.15
C SER A 51 -8.03 6.75 28.33
N LYS A 52 -8.80 5.65 28.19
CA LYS A 52 -9.59 5.08 29.30
C LYS A 52 -8.72 4.39 30.33
N LEU A 53 -7.65 3.71 29.93
CA LEU A 53 -6.73 3.03 30.84
C LEU A 53 -5.99 4.01 31.75
N PHE A 54 -5.55 5.15 31.21
CA PHE A 54 -4.80 6.16 31.96
C PHE A 54 -5.68 7.28 32.55
N GLY A 55 -6.98 7.29 32.27
CA GLY A 55 -7.92 8.29 32.79
C GLY A 55 -7.65 9.70 32.25
N PHE A 56 -7.23 9.83 31.00
CA PHE A 56 -6.91 11.14 30.43
C PHE A 56 -8.15 12.03 30.28
N PRO A 57 -8.02 13.36 30.46
CA PRO A 57 -9.07 14.32 30.14
C PRO A 57 -9.38 14.33 28.64
N ASP A 58 -10.62 14.67 28.28
CA ASP A 58 -11.12 14.63 26.90
C ASP A 58 -10.27 15.42 25.90
N LEU A 59 -9.67 16.53 26.34
CA LEU A 59 -8.78 17.33 25.49
C LEU A 59 -7.56 16.54 25.01
N LEU A 60 -6.96 15.72 25.88
CA LEU A 60 -5.83 14.86 25.51
C LEU A 60 -6.25 13.71 24.61
N LEU A 61 -7.46 13.17 24.80
CA LEU A 61 -8.03 12.16 23.90
C LEU A 61 -8.16 12.71 22.47
N TYR A 62 -8.71 13.91 22.30
CA TYR A 62 -8.82 14.54 20.98
C TYR A 62 -7.45 14.85 20.37
N GLY A 63 -6.50 15.31 21.18
CA GLY A 63 -5.11 15.50 20.74
C GLY A 63 -4.48 14.20 20.23
N LEU A 64 -4.63 13.11 20.98
CA LEU A 64 -4.13 11.79 20.58
C LEU A 64 -4.82 11.27 19.32
N LEU A 65 -6.12 11.50 19.14
CA LEU A 65 -6.83 11.15 17.92
C LEU A 65 -6.24 11.88 16.70
N VAL A 66 -6.02 13.20 16.80
CA VAL A 66 -5.42 13.98 15.71
C VAL A 66 -4.02 13.48 15.39
N ILE A 67 -3.19 13.20 16.40
CA ILE A 67 -1.85 12.65 16.21
C ILE A 67 -1.93 11.26 15.56
N SER A 68 -2.87 10.41 15.95
CA SER A 68 -3.06 9.08 15.38
C SER A 68 -3.52 9.10 13.92
N ALA A 69 -4.12 10.20 13.46
CA ALA A 69 -4.48 10.36 12.05
C ALA A 69 -3.23 10.47 11.16
N ILE A 70 -2.11 10.96 11.66
CA ILE A 70 -0.86 11.12 10.90
C ILE A 70 -0.39 9.79 10.28
N PRO A 71 -0.16 8.70 11.05
CA PRO A 71 0.25 7.42 10.47
C PRO A 71 -0.82 6.80 9.56
N VAL A 72 -2.12 7.01 9.83
CA VAL A 72 -3.21 6.51 8.97
C VAL A 72 -3.18 7.19 7.60
N LEU A 73 -3.09 8.53 7.58
CA LEU A 73 -3.00 9.32 6.36
C LEU A 73 -1.71 9.02 5.60
N TRP A 74 -0.61 8.85 6.33
CA TRP A 74 0.67 8.46 5.77
C TRP A 74 0.59 7.13 5.01
N LEU A 75 0.09 6.07 5.67
CA LEU A 75 -0.06 4.74 5.08
C LEU A 75 -1.02 4.77 3.89
N THR A 76 -2.10 5.55 3.98
CA THR A 76 -3.08 5.69 2.91
C THR A 76 -2.47 6.37 1.68
N ALA A 77 -1.76 7.48 1.87
CA ALA A 77 -1.08 8.19 0.79
C ALA A 77 0.02 7.32 0.15
N TRP A 78 0.80 6.61 0.97
CA TRP A 78 1.84 5.71 0.45
C TRP A 78 1.23 4.57 -0.38
N THR A 79 0.14 3.96 0.09
CA THR A 79 -0.54 2.86 -0.61
C THR A 79 -1.15 3.33 -1.92
N ALA A 80 -1.80 4.50 -1.91
CA ALA A 80 -2.34 5.13 -3.12
C ALA A 80 -1.23 5.44 -4.14
N GLY A 81 -0.12 6.02 -3.68
CA GLY A 81 1.05 6.29 -4.53
C GLY A 81 1.65 5.01 -5.10
N ARG A 82 1.75 3.94 -4.29
CA ARG A 82 2.27 2.65 -4.78
C ARG A 82 1.37 2.06 -5.85
N ALA A 83 0.06 2.05 -5.62
CA ALA A 83 -0.94 1.57 -6.58
C ALA A 83 -0.80 2.30 -7.93
N TRP A 84 -0.75 3.63 -7.89
CA TRP A 84 -0.54 4.45 -9.08
C TRP A 84 0.76 4.09 -9.82
N HIS A 85 1.86 3.94 -9.08
CA HIS A 85 3.14 3.58 -9.67
C HIS A 85 3.14 2.16 -10.30
N VAL A 86 2.44 1.19 -9.70
CA VAL A 86 2.27 -0.15 -10.31
C VAL A 86 1.56 0.01 -11.65
N GLU A 87 0.43 0.72 -11.69
CA GLU A 87 -0.34 0.87 -12.92
C GLU A 87 0.46 1.52 -14.05
N LYS A 88 1.30 2.50 -13.74
CA LYS A 88 2.20 3.12 -14.72
C LYS A 88 3.22 2.12 -15.29
N LEU A 89 3.80 1.26 -14.46
CA LEU A 89 4.72 0.20 -14.92
C LEU A 89 3.99 -0.81 -15.81
N LEU A 90 2.79 -1.22 -15.42
CA LEU A 90 1.96 -2.14 -16.20
C LEU A 90 1.57 -1.56 -17.56
N ALA A 91 1.18 -0.27 -17.60
CA ALA A 91 0.91 0.42 -18.86
C ALA A 91 2.15 0.48 -19.76
N ALA A 92 3.34 0.61 -19.17
CA ALA A 92 4.62 0.60 -19.88
C ALA A 92 5.14 -0.82 -20.22
N HIS A 93 4.36 -1.88 -19.95
CA HIS A 93 4.75 -3.28 -20.14
C HIS A 93 6.06 -3.64 -19.43
N ARG A 94 6.29 -3.03 -18.26
CA ARG A 94 7.44 -3.30 -17.39
C ARG A 94 7.02 -4.15 -16.21
N ASP A 95 7.98 -4.91 -15.67
CA ASP A 95 7.76 -5.71 -14.48
C ASP A 95 7.51 -4.84 -13.25
N ILE A 96 6.82 -5.42 -12.26
CA ILE A 96 6.48 -4.75 -11.01
C ILE A 96 7.71 -4.78 -10.10
N ASP A 97 8.27 -3.59 -9.81
CA ASP A 97 9.40 -3.46 -8.90
C ASP A 97 9.04 -3.70 -7.42
N SER A 98 10.05 -4.02 -6.61
CA SER A 98 9.91 -4.17 -5.15
C SER A 98 9.45 -2.87 -4.46
N PRO A 99 8.63 -2.94 -3.41
CA PRO A 99 8.16 -1.74 -2.74
C PRO A 99 9.28 -1.02 -1.98
N GLU A 100 9.49 0.25 -2.31
CA GLU A 100 10.33 1.18 -1.55
C GLU A 100 9.52 1.95 -0.49
N PHE A 101 9.95 1.86 0.77
CA PHE A 101 9.35 2.56 1.92
C PHE A 101 9.98 3.93 2.17
N LYS A 102 10.05 4.76 1.12
CA LYS A 102 10.59 6.12 1.19
C LYS A 102 9.47 7.15 1.13
N LEU A 103 9.62 8.21 1.91
CA LEU A 103 8.65 9.31 1.97
C LEU A 103 8.48 9.96 0.59
N GLY A 104 7.27 9.92 0.03
CA GLY A 104 6.94 10.59 -1.23
C GLY A 104 7.56 10.00 -2.50
N HIS A 105 8.23 8.84 -2.41
CA HIS A 105 8.96 8.24 -3.53
C HIS A 105 8.09 8.03 -4.79
N TYR A 106 6.90 7.45 -4.59
CA TYR A 106 5.97 7.18 -5.69
C TYR A 106 5.27 8.42 -6.25
N PHE A 107 5.23 9.52 -5.50
CA PHE A 107 4.69 10.79 -6.00
C PHE A 107 5.74 11.60 -6.79
N ARG A 108 7.04 11.39 -6.50
CA ARG A 108 8.14 12.08 -7.19
C ARG A 108 8.58 11.39 -8.48
N ASN A 109 8.49 10.06 -8.52
CA ASN A 109 8.90 9.23 -9.67
C ASN A 109 7.70 8.62 -10.42
N GLY A 110 6.48 9.03 -10.05
CA GLY A 110 5.20 8.60 -10.64
C GLY A 110 4.88 9.25 -11.97
#